data_AF-A0A7M3M8Y2-F1
#
_entry.id   AF-A0A7M3M8Y2-F1
#
_cell.length_a   1.000
_cell.length_b   1.000
_cell.length_c   1.000
_cell.angle_alpha   90.00
_cell.angle_beta   90.00
_cell.angle_gamma   90.00
#
_symmetry.space_group_name_H-M   'P 1'
#
loop_
_entity.id
_entity.type
_entity.pdbx_description
1 polymer ?
#
loop_
_entity_poly.entity_id
_entity_poly.type
_entity_poly.pdbx_seq_one_letter_code
_entity_poly.pdbx_strand_id
1 'polypeptide(L)' 'MFKPELLSPAGTLQNMRYAFAYGADAVYAGQQRYSLSVRNNEFNHEILQLGINEAHALGTKFYVAVNF' A
#
# COMPACT_ATOMS: atom_id res chain seq x y z
N MET A 1 -7.71 -0.74 -24.91
CA MET A 1 -6.24 -0.69 -24.82
C MET A 1 -5.85 -1.01 -23.39
N PHE A 2 -4.99 -1.99 -23.16
CA PHE A 2 -4.53 -2.35 -21.82
C PHE A 2 -3.50 -1.32 -21.36
N LYS A 3 -3.80 -0.51 -20.35
CA LYS A 3 -2.84 0.41 -19.74
C LYS A 3 -2.15 -0.33 -18.58
N PRO A 4 -0.82 -0.50 -18.60
CA PRO A 4 -0.11 -1.08 -17.47
C PRO A 4 -0.25 -0.18 -16.23
N GLU A 5 -0.32 -0.79 -15.06
CA GLU A 5 -0.42 -0.11 -13.76
C GLU A 5 0.93 -0.23 -13.03
N LEU A 6 1.53 0.90 -12.65
CA LEU A 6 2.75 0.90 -11.85
C LEU A 6 2.39 0.64 -10.39
N LEU A 7 2.54 -0.62 -9.99
CA LEU A 7 2.24 -1.11 -8.65
C LEU A 7 3.50 -1.19 -7.79
N SER A 8 3.50 -0.54 -6.62
CA SER A 8 4.63 -0.55 -5.68
C SER A 8 4.28 -1.21 -4.33
N PRO A 9 5.17 -2.01 -3.71
CA PRO A 9 4.97 -2.51 -2.36
C PRO A 9 5.08 -1.39 -1.32
N ALA A 10 4.20 -1.42 -0.31
CA ALA A 10 4.29 -0.55 0.86
C ALA A 10 4.33 -1.37 2.16
N GLY A 11 5.44 -1.27 2.89
CA GLY A 11 5.58 -1.82 4.25
C GLY A 11 5.22 -0.82 5.36
N THR A 12 5.32 0.47 5.08
CA THR A 12 4.97 1.56 6.01
C THR A 12 4.19 2.65 5.27
N LEU A 13 3.52 3.52 6.02
CA LEU A 13 2.84 4.71 5.49
C LEU A 13 3.80 5.63 4.72
N GLN A 14 5.04 5.74 5.19
CA GLN A 14 6.04 6.58 4.54
C GLN A 14 6.45 6.01 3.17
N ASN A 15 6.66 4.70 3.07
CA ASN A 15 6.96 4.05 1.80
C ASN A 15 5.79 4.18 0.80
N MET A 16 4.55 4.09 1.29
CA MET A 16 3.35 4.34 0.49
C MET A 16 3.36 5.77 -0.10
N ARG A 17 3.57 6.78 0.76
CA ARG A 17 3.60 8.19 0.32
C ARG A 17 4.72 8.44 -0.69
N TYR A 18 5.89 7.84 -0.50
CA TYR A 18 6.97 7.91 -1.48
C TYR A 18 6.61 7.25 -2.80
N ALA A 19 5.98 6.07 -2.78
CA ALA A 19 5.53 5.41 -4.00
C ALA A 19 4.59 6.32 -4.81
N PHE A 20 3.61 6.95 -4.17
CA PHE A 20 2.72 7.90 -4.83
C PHE A 20 3.45 9.15 -5.32
N ALA A 21 4.36 9.72 -4.53
CA ALA A 21 5.15 10.88 -4.93
C ALA A 21 6.05 10.60 -6.15
N TYR A 22 6.53 9.37 -6.31
CA TYR A 22 7.32 8.92 -7.47
C TYR A 22 6.47 8.43 -8.65
N GLY A 23 5.14 8.54 -8.57
CA GLY A 23 4.24 8.28 -9.69
C GLY A 23 3.71 6.85 -9.77
N ALA A 24 3.70 6.09 -8.67
CA ALA A 24 2.98 4.82 -8.65
C ALA A 24 1.47 5.05 -8.85
N ASP A 25 0.87 4.30 -9.77
CA ASP A 25 -0.58 4.30 -10.00
C ASP A 25 -1.31 3.60 -8.82
N ALA A 26 -0.64 2.64 -8.19
CA ALA A 26 -1.18 1.88 -7.07
C ALA A 26 -0.10 1.38 -6.11
N VAL A 27 -0.52 1.06 -4.89
CA VAL A 27 0.32 0.37 -3.88
C VAL A 27 -0.35 -0.91 -3.41
N TYR A 28 0.45 -1.86 -2.91
CA TYR A 28 -0.08 -2.98 -2.12
C TYR A 28 0.58 -3.09 -0.76
N ALA A 29 -0.23 -3.35 0.27
CA ALA A 29 0.20 -3.63 1.63
C ALA A 29 -0.71 -4.68 2.26
N GLY A 30 -0.21 -5.44 3.24
CA GLY A 30 -0.98 -6.46 3.93
C GLY A 30 -0.86 -6.33 5.44
N GLN A 31 -1.71 -7.02 6.20
CA GLN A 31 -1.56 -7.06 7.66
C GLN A 31 -0.28 -7.77 8.08
N GLN A 32 0.32 -7.28 9.17
CA GLN A 32 1.56 -7.80 9.77
C GLN A 32 1.54 -9.31 10.02
N ARG A 33 0.38 -9.86 10.39
CA ARG A 33 0.20 -11.28 10.74
C ARG A 33 0.44 -12.27 9.59
N TYR A 34 0.43 -11.77 8.35
CA TYR A 34 0.42 -12.57 7.13
C TYR A 34 1.56 -12.20 6.15
N SER A 35 2.58 -11.50 6.64
CA SER A 35 3.74 -11.09 5.83
C SER A 35 5.01 -11.82 6.27
N LEU A 36 5.79 -12.34 5.32
CA LEU A 36 7.10 -12.95 5.55
C LEU A 36 8.13 -11.97 6.16
N SER A 37 7.88 -10.66 6.08
CA SER A 37 8.68 -9.59 6.70
C SER A 37 7.94 -8.97 7.89
N VAL A 38 7.72 -9.75 8.95
CA VAL A 38 7.02 -9.33 10.18
C VAL A 38 7.62 -8.06 10.81
N ARG A 39 8.93 -7.82 10.63
CA ARG A 39 9.66 -6.72 11.29
C ARG A 39 9.45 -5.33 10.68
N ASN A 40 9.08 -5.21 9.40
CA ASN A 40 9.05 -3.93 8.68
C ASN A 40 7.65 -3.55 8.18
N ASN A 41 6.61 -4.19 8.71
CA ASN A 41 5.23 -3.90 8.33
C ASN A 41 4.52 -3.16 9.47
N GLU A 42 4.17 -1.91 9.25
CA GLU A 42 3.48 -1.07 10.25
C GLU A 42 1.96 -1.03 10.02
N PHE A 43 1.44 -1.72 8.99
CA PHE A 43 0.03 -1.70 8.63
C PHE A 43 -0.83 -2.56 9.57
N ASN A 44 -1.18 -1.96 10.70
CA ASN A 44 -2.33 -2.37 11.52
C ASN A 44 -3.65 -1.84 10.90
N HIS A 45 -4.79 -2.13 11.54
CA HIS A 45 -6.09 -1.77 10.98
C HIS A 45 -6.30 -0.25 10.85
N GLU A 46 -5.83 0.53 11.82
CA GLU A 46 -5.93 2.00 11.83
C GLU A 46 -5.05 2.62 10.73
N ILE A 47 -3.82 2.11 10.59
CA ILE A 47 -2.86 2.56 9.58
C ILE A 47 -3.31 2.18 8.17
N LEU A 48 -3.94 1.00 8.00
CA LEU A 48 -4.58 0.62 6.75
C LEU A 48 -5.70 1.59 6.38
N GLN A 49 -6.60 1.89 7.31
CA GLN A 49 -7.69 2.83 7.07
C GLN A 49 -7.15 4.21 6.65
N LEU A 50 -6.13 4.71 7.35
CA LEU A 50 -5.48 5.97 7.01
C LEU A 50 -4.85 5.92 5.61
N GLY A 51 -4.09 4.86 5.30
CA GLY A 51 -3.44 4.69 4.00
C GLY A 51 -4.42 4.59 2.83
N ILE A 52 -5.52 3.87 3.01
CA ILE A 52 -6.61 3.76 2.03
C ILE A 52 -7.25 5.14 1.78
N ASN A 53 -7.53 5.89 2.84
CA ASN A 53 -8.10 7.23 2.73
C ASN A 53 -7.15 8.19 1.98
N GLU A 54 -5.85 8.14 2.28
CA GLU A 54 -4.84 8.95 1.57
C GLU A 54 -4.74 8.57 0.09
N ALA A 55 -4.72 7.28 -0.24
CA ALA A 55 -4.68 6.82 -1.63
C ALA A 55 -5.90 7.32 -2.42
N HIS A 56 -7.10 7.18 -1.84
CA HIS A 56 -8.33 7.69 -2.47
C HIS A 56 -8.32 9.21 -2.65
N ALA A 57 -7.80 9.96 -1.69
CA ALA A 57 -7.65 11.41 -1.81
C ALA A 57 -6.69 11.81 -2.94
N LEU A 58 -5.70 10.99 -3.24
CA LEU A 58 -4.74 11.17 -4.34
C LEU A 58 -5.24 10.62 -5.69
N GLY A 59 -6.41 9.96 -5.71
CA GLY A 59 -6.91 9.28 -6.91
C GLY A 59 -6.11 8.05 -7.32
N THR A 60 -5.27 7.52 -6.41
CA THR A 60 -4.48 6.29 -6.61
C THR A 60 -5.18 5.11 -5.94
N LYS A 61 -4.74 3.89 -6.26
CA LYS A 61 -5.33 2.67 -5.71
C LYS A 61 -4.49 2.09 -4.57
N PHE A 62 -5.18 1.51 -3.60
CA PHE A 62 -4.57 0.76 -2.50
C PHE A 62 -5.10 -0.68 -2.53
N TYR A 63 -4.22 -1.66 -2.73
CA TYR A 63 -4.57 -3.07 -2.67
C TYR A 63 -4.17 -3.67 -1.32
N VAL A 64 -5.13 -4.33 -0.68
CA VAL A 64 -4.88 -5.07 0.55
C VAL A 64 -4.48 -6.50 0.20
N ALA A 65 -3.23 -6.86 0.48
CA ALA A 65 -2.74 -8.22 0.31
C ALA A 65 -3.08 -9.06 1.54
N VAL A 66 -3.73 -10.20 1.31
CA VAL A 66 -4.05 -11.20 2.34
C VAL A 66 -3.41 -12.51 1.92
N ASN A 67 -2.33 -12.89 2.59
CA ASN A 67 -1.67 -14.18 2.38
C ASN A 67 -2.08 -15.11 3.52
N PHE A 68 -2.42 -16.37 3.24
CA PHE A 68 -2.74 -17.36 4.27
C PHE A 68 -1.48 -18.07 4.78
#